data_AF-A0A942PKS3-F1
#
_entry.id   AF-A0A942PKS3-F1
#
_cell.length_a   1.000
_cell.length_b   1.000
_cell.length_c   1.000
_cell.angle_alpha   90.00
_cell.angle_beta   90.00
_cell.angle_gamma   90.00
#
_symmetry.space_group_name_H-M   'P 1'
#
loop_
_entity.id
_entity.type
_entity.pdbx_description
1 polymer ?
#
loop_
_entity_poly.entity_id
_entity_poly.type
_entity_poly.pdbx_seq_one_letter_code
_entity_poly.pdbx_strand_id
1 'polypeptide(L)'
;MLKLLISAISLFCFFHPLQAIIDCAPQLQSVLITIRQLPEACELINTVLKDGPIKISVNQSLSADFGAFWGLDDRTIFVNGVNQKDFGETIGSVIFELYNAVATRELKRLDALAAAGKIDKFSYVRAVEYVEYCNSLKASEIVSKGIKQGIYPIEAHLPIYPSFEEHFYIQKKYGHSAWIAKNFDEIVWEAQQYRQGY
;
A
#
# COMPACT_ATOMS: atom_id res chain seq x y z
N MET A 1 -58.46 18.40 -25.31
CA MET A 1 -57.56 19.15 -24.40
C MET A 1 -56.50 18.18 -23.93
N LEU A 2 -55.26 18.46 -24.33
CA LEU A 2 -54.05 17.66 -24.19
C LEU A 2 -53.16 18.36 -23.14
N LYS A 3 -52.26 17.60 -22.48
CA LYS A 3 -51.25 18.00 -21.46
C LYS A 3 -51.79 17.91 -20.01
N LEU A 4 -51.12 17.36 -19.01
CA LEU A 4 -49.75 16.91 -18.80
C LEU A 4 -49.80 15.63 -17.95
N LEU A 5 -49.11 14.58 -18.39
CA LEU A 5 -48.69 13.47 -17.52
C LEU A 5 -47.21 13.22 -17.84
N ILE A 6 -46.37 14.18 -17.44
CA ILE A 6 -44.91 14.06 -17.57
C ILE A 6 -44.43 13.29 -16.35
N SER A 7 -44.32 11.97 -16.56
CA SER A 7 -43.22 11.10 -16.14
C SER A 7 -42.39 11.57 -14.93
N ALA A 8 -42.78 11.14 -13.73
CA ALA A 8 -41.92 11.12 -12.54
C ALA A 8 -41.12 9.81 -12.41
N ILE A 9 -40.81 9.16 -13.54
CA ILE A 9 -40.07 7.89 -13.59
C ILE A 9 -38.93 8.03 -14.60
N SER A 10 -37.97 8.94 -14.37
CA SER A 10 -36.73 9.02 -15.17
C SER A 10 -35.65 9.90 -14.51
N LEU A 11 -35.47 9.82 -13.19
CA LEU A 11 -34.33 10.48 -12.52
C LEU A 11 -33.66 9.64 -11.43
N PHE A 12 -33.79 8.32 -11.50
CA PHE A 12 -32.78 7.41 -10.96
C PHE A 12 -31.86 6.97 -12.10
N CYS A 13 -31.21 7.93 -12.75
CA CYS A 13 -30.00 7.64 -13.51
C CYS A 13 -28.94 7.23 -12.48
N PHE A 14 -28.85 5.91 -12.25
CA PHE A 14 -27.68 5.12 -11.96
C PHE A 14 -26.37 5.91 -11.75
N PHE A 15 -26.23 6.60 -10.63
CA PHE A 15 -24.93 6.73 -9.98
C PHE A 15 -24.77 5.51 -9.07
N HIS A 16 -24.66 4.32 -9.67
CA HIS A 16 -23.84 3.33 -9.00
C HIS A 16 -22.44 3.92 -9.11
N PRO A 17 -21.80 4.36 -8.00
CA PRO A 17 -20.39 4.67 -8.09
C PRO A 17 -19.75 3.44 -8.71
N LEU A 18 -19.02 3.61 -9.81
CA LEU A 18 -18.23 2.54 -10.40
C LEU A 18 -17.40 2.01 -9.24
N GLN A 19 -17.82 0.88 -8.66
CA GLN A 19 -17.21 0.38 -7.43
C GLN A 19 -15.83 -0.03 -7.87
N ALA A 20 -14.82 0.79 -7.56
CA ALA A 20 -13.49 0.65 -8.12
C ALA A 20 -13.04 -0.79 -7.90
N ILE A 21 -12.75 -1.46 -9.00
CA ILE A 21 -12.50 -2.91 -9.00
C ILE A 21 -11.04 -3.11 -8.64
N ILE A 22 -10.77 -4.08 -7.76
CA ILE A 22 -9.42 -4.63 -7.61
C ILE A 22 -9.23 -5.67 -8.71
N ASP A 23 -8.32 -5.39 -9.64
CA ASP A 23 -7.85 -6.37 -10.62
C ASP A 23 -6.83 -7.28 -9.95
N CYS A 24 -7.15 -8.56 -9.75
CA CYS A 24 -6.35 -9.49 -8.96
C CYS A 24 -5.93 -10.67 -9.82
N ALA A 25 -4.64 -11.00 -9.81
CA ALA A 25 -4.12 -12.18 -10.48
C ALA A 25 -4.86 -13.44 -9.98
N PRO A 26 -5.28 -14.37 -10.88
CA PRO A 26 -6.10 -15.52 -10.50
C PRO A 26 -5.55 -16.35 -9.33
N GLN A 27 -4.23 -16.53 -9.28
CA GLN A 27 -3.54 -17.27 -8.22
C GLN A 27 -3.56 -16.57 -6.85
N LEU A 28 -3.84 -15.27 -6.80
CA LEU A 28 -3.97 -14.48 -5.57
C LEU A 28 -5.44 -14.24 -5.18
N GLN A 29 -6.39 -14.78 -5.95
CA GLN A 29 -7.81 -14.54 -5.71
C GLN A 29 -8.27 -15.09 -4.35
N SER A 30 -7.77 -16.26 -3.95
CA SER A 30 -8.07 -16.85 -2.63
C SER A 30 -7.58 -15.95 -1.49
N VAL A 31 -6.39 -15.35 -1.62
CA VAL A 31 -5.84 -14.38 -0.66
C VAL A 31 -6.77 -13.19 -0.51
N LEU A 32 -7.17 -12.56 -1.63
CA LEU A 32 -8.07 -11.41 -1.61
C LEU A 32 -9.45 -11.76 -1.04
N ILE A 33 -9.99 -12.94 -1.37
CA ILE A 33 -11.26 -13.43 -0.83
C ILE A 33 -11.17 -13.57 0.69
N THR A 34 -10.09 -14.17 1.21
CA THR A 34 -9.88 -14.34 2.65
C THR A 34 -9.72 -12.99 3.34
N ILE A 35 -8.91 -12.07 2.82
CA ILE A 35 -8.77 -10.71 3.36
C ILE A 35 -10.12 -10.01 3.51
N ARG A 36 -11.02 -10.17 2.53
CA ARG A 36 -12.35 -9.55 2.53
C ARG A 36 -13.33 -10.15 3.55
N GLN A 37 -12.99 -11.24 4.23
CA GLN A 37 -13.84 -11.78 5.28
C GLN A 37 -13.82 -10.92 6.55
N LEU A 38 -12.80 -10.06 6.73
CA LEU A 38 -12.70 -9.15 7.86
C LEU A 38 -13.22 -7.74 7.49
N PRO A 39 -14.20 -7.17 8.21
CA PRO A 39 -14.76 -5.85 7.91
C PRO A 39 -13.72 -4.73 7.87
N GLU A 40 -12.77 -4.70 8.82
CA GLU A 40 -11.72 -3.68 8.90
C GLU A 40 -10.79 -3.71 7.67
N ALA A 41 -10.52 -4.91 7.15
CA ALA A 41 -9.74 -5.05 5.92
C ALA A 41 -10.53 -4.56 4.69
N CYS A 42 -11.86 -4.75 4.67
CA CYS A 42 -12.72 -4.17 3.64
C CYS A 42 -12.74 -2.64 3.70
N GLU A 43 -12.77 -2.05 4.90
CA GLU A 43 -12.68 -0.60 5.08
C GLU A 43 -11.34 -0.04 4.60
N LEU A 44 -10.23 -0.74 4.88
CA LEU A 44 -8.92 -0.41 4.37
C LEU A 44 -8.90 -0.44 2.83
N ILE A 45 -9.38 -1.53 2.22
CA ILE A 45 -9.52 -1.66 0.77
C ILE A 45 -10.34 -0.50 0.19
N ASN A 46 -11.50 -0.23 0.76
CA ASN A 46 -12.37 0.87 0.32
C ASN A 46 -11.70 2.23 0.47
N THR A 47 -10.84 2.41 1.47
CA THR A 47 -10.06 3.63 1.65
C THR A 47 -9.03 3.80 0.54
N VAL A 48 -8.29 2.74 0.20
CA VAL A 48 -7.34 2.77 -0.93
C VAL A 48 -8.05 3.08 -2.26
N LEU A 49 -9.21 2.46 -2.47
CA LEU A 49 -10.01 2.60 -3.69
C LEU A 49 -10.60 4.01 -3.90
N LYS A 50 -10.66 4.86 -2.87
CA LYS A 50 -11.05 6.28 -3.01
C LYS A 50 -10.08 7.05 -3.91
N ASP A 51 -8.81 6.63 -3.96
CA ASP A 51 -7.78 7.24 -4.80
C ASP A 51 -7.67 6.57 -6.19
N GLY A 52 -8.61 5.68 -6.53
CA GLY A 52 -8.67 4.97 -7.80
C GLY A 52 -8.45 3.46 -7.69
N PRO A 53 -8.65 2.73 -8.79
CA PRO A 53 -8.49 1.27 -8.82
C PRO A 53 -7.05 0.88 -8.47
N ILE A 54 -6.90 -0.36 -8.00
CA ILE A 54 -5.60 -0.97 -7.71
C ILE A 54 -5.53 -2.35 -8.36
N LYS A 55 -4.31 -2.83 -8.57
CA LYS A 55 -4.04 -4.18 -9.04
C LYS A 55 -3.32 -5.00 -7.96
N ILE A 56 -3.49 -6.31 -7.96
CA ILE A 56 -2.69 -7.24 -7.17
C ILE A 56 -2.11 -8.26 -8.15
N SER A 57 -0.79 -8.22 -8.35
CA SER A 57 -0.10 -9.01 -9.38
C SER A 57 1.07 -9.78 -8.78
N VAL A 58 1.47 -10.86 -9.45
CA VAL A 58 2.69 -11.59 -9.09
C VAL A 58 3.88 -10.99 -9.83
N ASN A 59 4.98 -10.78 -9.11
CA ASN A 59 6.25 -10.33 -9.68
C ASN A 59 7.34 -11.39 -9.48
N GLN A 60 7.92 -11.83 -10.60
CA GLN A 60 8.93 -12.90 -10.68
C GLN A 60 10.37 -12.39 -10.56
N SER A 61 10.56 -11.10 -10.30
CA SER A 61 11.86 -10.43 -10.23
C SER A 61 12.08 -9.70 -8.90
N LEU A 62 11.15 -9.85 -7.95
CA LEU A 62 11.33 -9.36 -6.60
C LEU A 62 12.44 -10.13 -5.88
N SER A 63 13.31 -9.40 -5.15
CA SER A 63 14.26 -10.04 -4.25
C SER A 63 13.49 -10.93 -3.26
N ALA A 64 14.08 -12.08 -2.92
CA ALA A 64 13.49 -13.05 -1.99
C ALA A 64 13.15 -12.45 -0.61
N ASP A 65 13.80 -11.34 -0.25
CA ASP A 65 13.62 -10.64 1.03
C ASP A 65 12.29 -9.86 1.14
N PHE A 66 11.64 -9.55 0.01
CA PHE A 66 10.35 -8.85 0.02
C PHE A 66 9.20 -9.83 -0.23
N GLY A 67 8.18 -9.82 0.63
CA GLY A 67 6.96 -10.60 0.44
C GLY A 67 6.01 -9.96 -0.58
N ALA A 68 5.86 -8.65 -0.52
CA ALA A 68 5.20 -7.83 -1.51
C ALA A 68 5.80 -6.41 -1.50
N PHE A 69 5.42 -5.57 -2.47
CA PHE A 69 5.65 -4.14 -2.41
C PHE A 69 4.54 -3.38 -3.16
N TRP A 70 4.32 -2.13 -2.76
CA TRP A 70 3.43 -1.19 -3.42
C TRP A 70 4.13 -0.44 -4.56
N GLY A 71 3.69 -0.68 -5.79
CA GLY A 71 4.03 0.07 -6.99
C GLY A 71 3.21 1.36 -7.08
N LEU A 72 3.87 2.49 -6.84
CA LEU A 72 3.22 3.81 -6.78
C LEU A 72 2.62 4.26 -8.11
N ASP A 73 3.31 4.00 -9.21
CA ASP A 73 3.00 4.55 -10.53
C ASP A 73 1.82 3.84 -11.20
N ASP A 74 1.74 2.53 -11.03
CA ASP A 74 0.72 1.68 -11.63
C ASP A 74 -0.37 1.26 -10.65
N ARG A 75 -0.25 1.69 -9.38
CA ARG A 75 -1.15 1.34 -8.27
C ARG A 75 -1.30 -0.17 -8.12
N THR A 76 -0.18 -0.88 -8.16
CA THR A 76 -0.14 -2.34 -8.08
C THR A 76 0.52 -2.81 -6.78
N ILE A 77 -0.11 -3.73 -6.07
CA ILE A 77 0.55 -4.56 -5.07
C ILE A 77 1.21 -5.71 -5.81
N PHE A 78 2.54 -5.72 -5.83
CA PHE A 78 3.32 -6.79 -6.42
C PHE A 78 3.71 -7.81 -5.35
N VAL A 79 3.13 -9.00 -5.43
CA VAL A 79 3.46 -10.13 -4.55
C VAL A 79 4.62 -10.91 -5.14
N ASN A 80 5.60 -11.28 -4.31
CA ASN A 80 6.75 -12.06 -4.74
C ASN A 80 6.34 -13.46 -5.22
N GLY A 81 6.63 -13.77 -6.48
CA GLY A 81 6.37 -15.07 -7.09
C GLY A 81 7.54 -16.05 -7.04
N VAL A 82 8.73 -15.58 -6.69
CA VAL A 82 9.97 -16.38 -6.63
C VAL A 82 10.10 -17.09 -5.30
N ASN A 83 9.79 -16.38 -4.21
CA ASN A 83 9.72 -16.97 -2.88
C ASN A 83 8.32 -17.57 -2.72
N GLN A 84 8.23 -18.90 -2.55
CA GLN A 84 6.96 -19.59 -2.27
C GLN A 84 6.53 -19.28 -0.82
N LYS A 85 6.21 -18.01 -0.57
CA LYS A 85 5.60 -17.55 0.66
C LYS A 85 4.33 -18.35 0.90
N ASP A 86 4.10 -18.70 2.16
CA ASP A 86 2.87 -19.39 2.48
C ASP A 86 1.65 -18.47 2.28
N PHE A 87 0.48 -19.09 2.23
CA PHE A 87 -0.79 -18.40 2.02
C PHE A 87 -1.03 -17.30 3.08
N GLY A 88 -0.63 -17.55 4.32
CA GLY A 88 -0.74 -16.60 5.42
C GLY A 88 0.20 -15.42 5.26
N GLU A 89 1.48 -15.66 5.06
CA GLU A 89 2.47 -14.60 4.84
C GLU A 89 2.06 -13.66 3.69
N THR A 90 1.43 -14.22 2.66
CA THR A 90 0.90 -13.44 1.52
C THR A 90 -0.27 -12.54 1.96
N ILE A 91 -1.19 -13.04 2.81
CA ILE A 91 -2.26 -12.23 3.41
C ILE A 91 -1.65 -11.05 4.19
N GLY A 92 -0.70 -11.33 5.08
CA GLY A 92 -0.04 -10.30 5.88
C GLY A 92 0.62 -9.24 5.00
N SER A 93 1.40 -9.68 4.01
CA SER A 93 2.10 -8.79 3.08
C SER A 93 1.13 -7.91 2.29
N VAL A 94 0.04 -8.46 1.76
CA VAL A 94 -0.97 -7.67 1.02
C VAL A 94 -1.66 -6.64 1.92
N ILE A 95 -1.99 -6.99 3.17
CA ILE A 95 -2.59 -6.03 4.13
C ILE A 95 -1.61 -4.90 4.45
N PHE A 96 -0.32 -5.21 4.63
CA PHE A 96 0.71 -4.19 4.82
C PHE A 96 0.82 -3.25 3.62
N GLU A 97 0.87 -3.79 2.40
CA GLU A 97 0.95 -2.96 1.19
C GLU A 97 -0.30 -2.12 0.93
N LEU A 98 -1.49 -2.55 1.38
CA LEU A 98 -2.67 -1.70 1.37
C LEU A 98 -2.50 -0.46 2.25
N TYR A 99 -1.81 -0.56 3.39
CA TYR A 99 -1.48 0.63 4.19
C TYR A 99 -0.44 1.51 3.52
N ASN A 100 0.54 0.94 2.82
CA ASN A 100 1.47 1.72 1.98
C ASN A 100 0.73 2.46 0.87
N ALA A 101 -0.29 1.83 0.26
CA ALA A 101 -1.15 2.47 -0.71
C ALA A 101 -1.90 3.68 -0.12
N VAL A 102 -2.46 3.57 1.10
CA VAL A 102 -3.06 4.71 1.82
C VAL A 102 -2.02 5.81 2.11
N ALA A 103 -0.80 5.43 2.46
CA ALA A 103 0.28 6.36 2.78
C ALA A 103 0.88 7.07 1.56
N THR A 104 0.50 6.69 0.33
CA THR A 104 0.96 7.28 -0.95
C THR A 104 1.03 8.81 -0.91
N ARG A 105 0.00 9.49 -0.39
CA ARG A 105 -0.03 10.96 -0.35
C ARG A 105 1.06 11.53 0.54
N GLU A 106 1.33 10.90 1.68
CA GLU A 106 2.36 11.34 2.61
C GLU A 106 3.75 11.06 2.05
N LEU A 107 3.97 9.89 1.44
CA LEU A 107 5.23 9.56 0.76
C LEU A 107 5.53 10.55 -0.36
N LYS A 108 4.56 10.84 -1.24
CA LYS A 108 4.70 11.88 -2.29
C LYS A 108 4.97 13.27 -1.73
N ARG A 109 4.43 13.59 -0.54
CA ARG A 109 4.72 14.87 0.14
C ARG A 109 6.18 14.92 0.58
N LEU A 110 6.73 13.81 1.10
CA LEU A 110 8.16 13.71 1.46
C LEU A 110 9.05 13.81 0.23
N ASP A 111 8.70 13.15 -0.87
CA ASP A 111 9.42 13.24 -2.15
C ASP A 111 9.47 14.68 -2.68
N ALA A 112 8.32 15.38 -2.63
CA ALA A 112 8.23 16.78 -3.04
C ALA A 112 9.09 17.70 -2.15
N LEU A 113 9.18 17.44 -0.84
CA LEU A 113 10.09 18.17 0.04
C LEU A 113 11.56 17.90 -0.31
N ALA A 114 11.90 16.64 -0.62
CA ALA A 114 13.26 16.25 -1.03
C ALA A 114 13.67 16.93 -2.34
N ALA A 115 12.83 16.85 -3.37
CA ALA A 115 13.04 17.51 -4.67
C ALA A 115 13.22 19.03 -4.53
N ALA A 116 12.46 19.66 -3.62
CA ALA A 116 12.54 21.09 -3.34
C ALA A 116 13.74 21.48 -2.43
N GLY A 117 14.51 20.52 -1.92
CA GLY A 117 15.60 20.77 -0.96
C GLY A 117 15.13 21.28 0.40
N LYS A 118 13.88 20.99 0.77
CA LYS A 118 13.25 21.44 2.03
C LYS A 118 13.35 20.42 3.17
N ILE A 119 13.92 19.25 2.90
CA ILE A 119 14.20 18.20 3.86
C ILE A 119 15.58 17.62 3.54
N ASP A 120 16.39 17.38 4.55
CA ASP A 120 17.67 16.70 4.38
C ASP A 120 17.49 15.18 4.29
N LYS A 121 18.53 14.49 3.81
CA LYS A 121 18.51 13.03 3.61
C LYS A 121 18.17 12.25 4.88
N PHE A 122 18.74 12.61 6.02
CA PHE A 122 18.51 11.87 7.26
C PHE A 122 17.08 12.05 7.76
N SER A 123 16.58 13.28 7.73
CA SER A 123 15.19 13.61 8.08
C SER A 123 14.20 12.92 7.15
N TYR A 124 14.49 12.85 5.84
CA TYR A 124 13.67 12.14 4.86
C TYR A 124 13.62 10.63 5.17
N VAL A 125 14.78 9.98 5.32
CA VAL A 125 14.87 8.55 5.61
C VAL A 125 14.11 8.21 6.89
N ARG A 126 14.32 8.99 7.95
CA ARG A 126 13.61 8.79 9.22
C ARG A 126 12.10 9.01 9.10
N ALA A 127 11.65 9.96 8.29
CA ALA A 127 10.23 10.19 8.07
C ALA A 127 9.55 9.05 7.29
N VAL A 128 10.19 8.54 6.23
CA VAL A 128 9.68 7.39 5.47
C VAL A 128 9.61 6.14 6.36
N GLU A 129 10.68 5.85 7.11
CA GLU A 129 10.71 4.73 8.06
C GLU A 129 9.63 4.86 9.15
N TYR A 130 9.32 6.09 9.59
CA TYR A 130 8.25 6.32 10.55
C TYR A 130 6.87 6.01 9.97
N VAL A 131 6.64 6.36 8.70
CA VAL A 131 5.41 6.00 7.98
C VAL A 131 5.28 4.48 7.90
N GLU A 132 6.33 3.77 7.52
CA GLU A 132 6.32 2.30 7.42
C GLU A 132 6.15 1.61 8.78
N TYR A 133 6.76 2.15 9.84
CA TYR A 133 6.54 1.69 11.20
C TYR A 133 5.07 1.80 11.59
N CYS A 134 4.45 2.96 11.35
CA CYS A 134 3.03 3.17 11.61
C CYS A 134 2.14 2.25 10.77
N ASN A 135 2.49 2.01 9.51
CA ASN A 135 1.77 1.07 8.64
C ASN A 135 1.88 -0.36 9.16
N SER A 136 3.07 -0.79 9.59
CA SER A 136 3.33 -2.10 10.19
C SER A 136 2.47 -2.35 11.42
N LEU A 137 2.37 -1.36 12.32
CA LEU A 137 1.53 -1.46 13.52
C LEU A 137 0.05 -1.68 13.17
N LYS A 138 -0.49 -0.84 12.27
CA LYS A 138 -1.91 -0.91 11.87
C LYS A 138 -2.22 -2.18 11.07
N ALA A 139 -1.30 -2.61 10.22
CA ALA A 139 -1.42 -3.87 9.48
C ALA A 139 -1.44 -5.07 10.44
N SER A 140 -0.51 -5.10 11.40
CA SER A 140 -0.42 -6.15 12.40
C SER A 140 -1.66 -6.23 13.29
N GLU A 141 -2.31 -5.10 13.59
CA GLU A 141 -3.59 -5.07 14.32
C GLU A 141 -4.72 -5.79 13.54
N ILE A 142 -4.91 -5.46 12.27
CA ILE A 142 -5.92 -6.11 11.41
C ILE A 142 -5.61 -7.61 11.27
N VAL A 143 -4.35 -7.95 11.00
CA VAL A 143 -3.89 -9.35 10.89
C VAL A 143 -4.16 -10.12 12.17
N SER A 144 -3.73 -9.60 13.32
CA SER A 144 -3.89 -10.24 14.63
C SER A 144 -5.36 -10.44 14.97
N LYS A 145 -6.22 -9.49 14.59
CA LYS A 145 -7.68 -9.62 14.74
C LYS A 145 -8.25 -10.74 13.87
N GLY A 146 -7.82 -10.85 12.62
CA GLY A 146 -8.26 -11.94 11.72
C GLY A 146 -7.77 -13.32 12.19
N ILE A 147 -6.54 -13.41 12.69
CA ILE A 147 -5.99 -14.64 13.30
C ILE A 147 -6.81 -15.05 14.52
N LYS A 148 -7.07 -14.11 15.44
CA LYS A 148 -7.85 -14.37 16.66
C LYS A 148 -9.28 -14.85 16.37
N GLN A 149 -9.87 -14.43 15.26
CA GLN A 149 -11.19 -14.87 14.80
C GLN A 149 -11.17 -16.18 14.01
N GLY A 150 -10.00 -16.76 13.74
CA GLY A 150 -9.85 -17.95 12.91
C GLY A 150 -10.10 -17.71 11.41
N ILE A 151 -10.10 -16.45 10.98
CA ILE A 151 -10.29 -16.05 9.58
C ILE A 151 -8.95 -16.16 8.83
N TYR A 152 -7.86 -15.71 9.46
CA TYR A 152 -6.52 -15.77 8.89
C TYR A 152 -5.71 -16.89 9.55
N PRO A 153 -4.83 -17.57 8.78
CA PRO A 153 -3.89 -18.52 9.35
C PRO A 153 -2.82 -17.78 10.19
N ILE A 154 -2.17 -18.49 11.14
CA ILE A 154 -1.23 -17.87 12.09
C ILE A 154 0.00 -17.27 11.39
N GLU A 155 0.37 -17.85 10.25
CA GLU A 155 1.47 -17.43 9.38
C GLU A 155 1.25 -16.05 8.77
N ALA A 156 0.02 -15.52 8.79
CA ALA A 156 -0.25 -14.14 8.38
C ALA A 156 0.36 -13.09 9.32
N HIS A 157 0.83 -13.49 10.50
CA HIS A 157 1.41 -12.60 11.49
C HIS A 157 2.50 -11.70 10.92
N LEU A 158 2.35 -10.38 11.13
CA LEU A 158 3.33 -9.38 10.79
C LEU A 158 4.14 -9.02 12.04
N PRO A 159 5.48 -9.24 12.04
CA PRO A 159 6.32 -8.84 13.15
C PRO A 159 6.30 -7.32 13.30
N ILE A 160 6.22 -6.86 14.55
CA ILE A 160 6.27 -5.43 14.90
C ILE A 160 7.38 -5.19 15.91
N TYR A 161 7.97 -4.00 15.84
CA TYR A 161 8.92 -3.55 16.84
C TYR A 161 8.22 -2.81 17.99
N PRO A 162 8.64 -3.03 19.25
CA PRO A 162 8.13 -2.32 20.42
C PRO A 162 8.17 -0.79 20.33
N SER A 163 9.09 -0.24 19.56
CA SER A 163 9.23 1.21 19.37
C SER A 163 9.71 1.56 17.96
N PHE A 164 9.44 2.80 17.55
CA PHE A 164 9.99 3.33 16.30
C PHE A 164 11.53 3.31 16.30
N GLU A 165 12.18 3.54 17.44
CA GLU A 165 13.64 3.61 17.47
C GLU A 165 14.29 2.24 17.28
N GLU A 166 13.64 1.20 17.78
CA GLU A 166 14.06 -0.17 17.50
C GLU A 166 13.84 -0.54 16.04
N HIS A 167 12.66 -0.23 15.48
CA HIS A 167 12.39 -0.36 14.03
C HIS A 167 13.48 0.33 13.22
N PHE A 168 13.70 1.62 13.47
CA PHE A 168 14.65 2.43 12.72
C PHE A 168 16.09 1.92 12.85
N TYR A 169 16.50 1.47 14.04
CA TYR A 169 17.81 0.86 14.25
C TYR A 169 17.97 -0.42 13.41
N ILE A 170 16.97 -1.30 13.42
CA ILE A 170 16.99 -2.56 12.69
C ILE A 170 17.00 -2.31 11.17
N GLN A 171 16.14 -1.42 10.66
CA GLN A 171 16.08 -1.10 9.24
C GLN A 171 17.38 -0.46 8.72
N LYS A 172 18.07 0.34 9.55
CA LYS A 172 19.43 0.81 9.24
C LYS A 172 20.44 -0.33 9.17
N LYS A 173 20.36 -1.29 10.09
CA LYS A 173 21.29 -2.43 10.18
C LYS A 173 21.18 -3.37 8.99
N TYR A 174 19.96 -3.63 8.51
CA TYR A 174 19.70 -4.56 7.41
C TYR A 174 19.60 -3.88 6.02
N GLY A 175 19.89 -2.58 5.94
CA GLY A 175 20.07 -1.88 4.67
C GLY A 175 18.82 -1.29 4.04
N HIS A 176 17.64 -1.47 4.65
CA HIS A 176 16.40 -0.85 4.17
C HIS A 176 16.48 0.67 4.16
N SER A 177 16.96 1.27 5.26
CA SER A 177 17.15 2.72 5.33
C SER A 177 18.20 3.23 4.34
N ALA A 178 19.14 2.39 3.90
CA ALA A 178 20.10 2.73 2.86
C ALA A 178 19.46 2.74 1.47
N TRP A 179 18.51 1.83 1.21
CA TRP A 179 17.70 1.85 0.00
C TRP A 179 16.84 3.12 -0.08
N ILE A 180 16.16 3.51 1.01
CA ILE A 180 15.42 4.78 1.07
C ILE A 180 16.34 5.98 0.83
N ALA A 181 17.56 5.96 1.38
CA ALA A 181 18.55 7.01 1.18
C ALA A 181 18.98 7.13 -0.30
N LYS A 182 19.06 6.01 -1.03
CA LYS A 182 19.33 6.00 -2.48
C LYS A 182 18.18 6.64 -3.26
N ASN A 183 16.93 6.34 -2.90
CA ASN A 183 15.76 6.97 -3.53
C ASN A 183 15.78 8.49 -3.33
N PHE A 184 16.19 8.99 -2.15
CA PHE A 184 16.39 10.42 -1.92
C PHE A 184 17.41 11.02 -2.90
N ASP A 185 18.54 10.34 -3.10
CA ASP A 185 19.59 10.81 -4.02
C ASP A 185 19.09 10.88 -5.47
N GLU A 186 18.28 9.90 -5.89
CA GLU A 186 17.65 9.86 -7.21
C GLU A 186 16.66 11.02 -7.39
N ILE A 187 15.75 11.23 -6.42
CA ILE A 187 14.79 12.35 -6.43
C ILE A 187 15.50 13.70 -6.55
N VAL A 188 16.56 13.91 -5.76
CA VAL A 188 17.33 15.17 -5.78
C VAL A 188 18.05 15.34 -7.11
N TRP A 189 18.66 14.28 -7.64
CA TRP A 189 19.34 14.30 -8.94
C TRP A 189 18.37 14.68 -10.07
N GLU A 190 17.20 14.03 -10.15
CA GLU A 190 16.17 14.34 -11.16
C GLU A 190 15.69 15.79 -11.06
N ALA A 191 15.44 16.27 -9.83
CA ALA A 191 15.02 17.65 -9.59
C ALA A 191 16.10 18.69 -9.95
N GLN A 192 17.38 18.31 -9.94
CA GLN A 192 18.48 19.17 -10.39
C GLN A 192 18.60 19.19 -11.91
N GLN A 193 18.47 18.03 -12.58
CA GLN A 193 18.47 17.96 -14.04
C GLN A 193 17.35 18.84 -14.63
N TYR A 194 16.15 18.76 -14.06
CA TYR A 194 15.02 19.61 -14.50
C TYR A 194 15.30 21.11 -14.33
N ARG A 195 16.08 21.50 -13.32
CA ARG A 195 16.44 22.91 -13.08
C ARG A 195 17.54 23.44 -14.02
N GLN A 196 18.36 22.57 -14.60
CA GLN A 196 19.45 22.95 -15.52
C GLN A 196 19.03 22.96 -16.99
N GLY A 197 17.87 22.37 -17.32
CA GLY A 197 17.30 22.33 -18.67
C GLY A 197 16.45 23.54 -19.07
N TYR A 198 16.39 24.58 -18.23
CA TYR A 198 15.73 25.87 -18.45
C TYR A 198 16.70 27.01 -18.12
#